data_AF-A0A3N5VVM2-F1
#
_entry.id   AF-A0A3N5VVM2-F1
#
_cell.length_a   1.000
_cell.length_b   1.000
_cell.length_c   1.000
_cell.angle_alpha   90.00
_cell.angle_beta   90.00
_cell.angle_gamma   90.00
#
_symmetry.space_group_name_H-M   'P 1'
#
loop_
_entity.id
_entity.type
_entity.pdbx_description
1 polymer ?
#
loop_
_entity_poly.entity_id
_entity_poly.type
_entity_poly.pdbx_seq_one_letter_code
_entity_poly.pdbx_strand_id
1 'polypeptide(L)' 'MQELGFDPVWYGIMVCIAVMQGQLTPPVGVNLNIVMGMVKDVPALEVYRWVLPYVLTLVVFMLIMLAFPEIALFLPSMMK' A
#
# COMPACT_ATOMS: atom_id res chain seq x y z
N MET A 1 2.78 -18.70 10.60
CA MET A 1 1.85 -17.60 10.95
C MET A 1 0.70 -18.06 11.83
N GLN A 2 0.05 -19.18 11.53
CA GLN A 2 -0.90 -19.79 12.48
C GLN A 2 -0.26 -20.14 13.83
N GLU A 3 1.02 -20.53 13.85
CA GLU A 3 1.79 -20.76 15.09
C GLU A 3 2.12 -19.48 15.88
N LEU A 4 2.00 -18.30 15.27
CA LEU A 4 2.18 -16.98 15.90
C LEU A 4 0.85 -16.36 16.35
N GLY A 5 -0.28 -17.06 16.16
CA GLY A 5 -1.62 -16.57 16.49
C GLY A 5 -2.20 -15.56 15.49
N PHE A 6 -1.57 -15.35 14.34
CA PHE A 6 -2.04 -14.42 13.31
C PHE A 6 -2.76 -15.15 12.17
N ASP A 7 -3.87 -14.55 11.71
CA ASP A 7 -4.58 -15.02 10.52
C ASP A 7 -3.70 -14.80 9.26
N PRO A 8 -3.38 -15.87 8.51
CA PRO A 8 -2.49 -15.77 7.34
C PRO A 8 -3.09 -14.93 6.20
N VAL A 9 -4.42 -14.86 6.09
CA VAL A 9 -5.10 -14.01 5.08
C VAL A 9 -4.92 -12.54 5.44
N TRP A 10 -5.14 -12.19 6.71
CA TRP A 10 -4.91 -10.84 7.19
C TRP A 10 -3.46 -10.40 6.99
N TYR A 11 -2.50 -11.27 7.35
CA TYR A 11 -1.08 -10.97 7.12
C TYR A 11 -0.78 -10.77 5.64
N GLY A 12 -1.30 -11.63 4.76
CA GLY A 12 -1.13 -11.48 3.31
C GLY A 12 -1.63 -10.12 2.81
N ILE A 13 -2.80 -9.68 3.28
CA ILE A 13 -3.37 -8.36 2.94
C ILE A 13 -2.45 -7.22 3.41
N MET A 14 -1.94 -7.29 4.64
CA MET A 14 -1.03 -6.28 5.17
C MET A 14 0.27 -6.20 4.37
N VAL A 15 0.83 -7.34 3.96
CA VAL A 15 2.01 -7.38 3.08
C VAL A 15 1.70 -6.79 1.71
N CYS A 16 0.55 -7.11 1.10
CA CYS A 16 0.14 -6.53 -0.17
C CYS A 16 0.05 -5.00 -0.11
N ILE A 17 -0.56 -4.46 0.95
CA ILE A 17 -0.67 -3.00 1.14
C ILE A 17 0.73 -2.38 1.31
N ALA A 18 1.60 -2.99 2.13
CA ALA A 18 2.96 -2.51 2.35
C ALA A 18 3.79 -2.49 1.05
N VAL A 19 3.68 -3.53 0.22
CA VAL A 19 4.34 -3.59 -1.09
C VAL A 19 3.80 -2.49 -2.01
N MET A 20 2.48 -2.29 -2.03
CA MET A 20 1.83 -1.23 -2.83
C MET A 20 2.38 0.16 -2.49
N GLN A 21 2.56 0.45 -1.20
CA GLN A 21 3.14 1.71 -0.72
C GLN A 21 4.62 1.85 -1.12
N GLY A 22 5.38 0.76 -1.14
CA GLY A 22 6.78 0.73 -1.61
C GLY A 22 6.93 1.12 -3.08
N GLN A 23 5.94 0.81 -3.91
CA GLN A 23 5.94 1.19 -5.33
C GLN A 23 5.74 2.68 -5.58
N LEU A 24 5.27 3.44 -4.58
CA LEU A 24 4.93 4.86 -4.68
C LEU A 24 5.85 5.78 -3.86
N THR A 25 6.61 5.25 -2.91
CA THR A 25 7.48 6.05 -2.02
C THR A 25 8.93 5.96 -2.52
N PRO A 26 9.73 7.07 -2.50
CA PRO A 26 11.14 7.02 -2.88
C PRO A 26 11.95 6.26 -1.80
N PRO A 27 12.19 4.95 -2.03
CA PRO A 27 13.48 4.41 -2.50
C PRO A 27 13.38 3.33 -3.61
N VAL A 28 12.17 2.80 -3.87
CA VAL A 28 11.87 1.86 -4.97
C VAL A 28 11.03 2.58 -6.02
N GLY A 29 9.88 3.15 -5.60
CA GLY A 29 9.15 4.20 -6.34
C GLY A 29 8.89 3.89 -7.82
N VAL A 30 8.76 2.61 -8.20
CA VAL A 30 8.79 2.16 -9.59
C VAL A 30 7.72 2.85 -10.42
N ASN A 31 6.52 3.01 -9.87
CA ASN A 31 5.41 3.66 -10.57
C ASN A 31 5.73 5.13 -10.85
N LEU A 32 6.36 5.83 -9.90
CA LEU A 32 6.78 7.22 -10.06
C LEU A 32 7.95 7.34 -11.04
N ASN A 33 8.91 6.42 -10.99
CA ASN A 33 10.05 6.39 -11.91
C ASN A 33 9.61 6.19 -13.37
N ILE A 34 8.59 5.36 -13.61
CA ILE A 34 8.02 5.18 -14.95
C ILE A 34 7.38 6.48 -15.46
N VAL A 35 6.61 7.17 -14.61
CA VAL A 35 5.98 8.45 -14.98
C VAL A 35 7.02 9.53 -15.26
N MET A 36 8.06 9.63 -14.43
CA MET A 36 9.18 10.56 -14.67
C MET A 36 9.95 10.23 -15.96
N GLY A 37 9.98 8.97 -16.39
CA GLY A 37 10.53 8.58 -17.69
C GLY A 37 9.70 9.07 -18.89
N MET A 38 8.39 9.26 -18.71
CA MET A 38 7.47 9.77 -19.72
C MET A 38 7.39 11.30 -19.74
N VAL A 39 7.51 11.94 -18.57
CA VAL A 39 7.35 13.39 -18.40
C VAL A 39 8.71 14.02 -18.09
N LYS A 40 9.44 14.46 -19.12
CA LYS A 40 10.81 14.99 -18.99
C LYS A 40 10.89 16.43 -18.52
N ASP A 41 9.79 17.18 -18.64
CA ASP A 41 9.75 18.62 -18.38
C ASP A 41 9.39 18.95 -16.92
N VAL A 42 9.05 17.94 -16.11
CA VAL A 42 8.62 18.12 -14.72
C VAL A 42 9.70 17.60 -13.76
N PRO A 43 10.17 18.40 -12.79
CA PRO A 43 11.11 17.94 -11.79
C PRO A 43 10.54 16.78 -10.97
N ALA A 44 11.37 15.76 -10.70
CA ALA A 44 10.99 14.60 -9.91
C ALA A 44 10.30 14.97 -8.59
N LEU A 45 10.84 15.95 -7.87
CA LEU A 45 10.30 16.44 -6.60
C LEU A 45 8.87 16.97 -6.71
N GLU A 46 8.53 17.56 -7.86
CA GLU A 46 7.18 18.04 -8.10
C GLU A 46 6.22 16.87 -8.22
N VAL A 47 6.55 15.86 -9.05
CA VAL A 47 5.79 14.60 -9.21
C VAL A 47 5.56 13.91 -7.85
N TYR A 48 6.57 13.84 -7.00
CA TYR A 48 6.43 13.30 -5.64
C TYR A 48 5.41 14.09 -4.81
N ARG A 49 5.39 15.42 -4.94
CA ARG A 49 4.44 16.28 -4.22
C ARG A 49 2.99 16.03 -4.66
N TRP A 50 2.76 15.74 -5.94
CA TRP A 50 1.43 15.37 -6.46
C TRP A 50 0.95 14.01 -5.93
N VAL A 51 1.86 13.06 -5.73
CA VAL A 51 1.53 11.70 -5.26
C VAL A 51 1.50 11.58 -3.73
N LEU A 52 2.10 12.51 -3.00
CA LEU A 52 2.07 12.56 -1.54
C LEU A 52 0.67 12.41 -0.91
N PRO A 53 -0.40 13.10 -1.36
CA PRO A 53 -1.74 12.89 -0.81
C PRO A 53 -2.24 11.47 -1.00
N TYR A 54 -1.90 10.81 -2.11
CA TYR A 54 -2.28 9.42 -2.36
C TYR A 54 -1.54 8.44 -1.43
N VAL A 55 -0.25 8.68 -1.20
CA VAL A 55 0.54 7.91 -0.23
C VAL A 55 -0.04 8.03 1.17
N LEU A 56 -0.46 9.24 1.58
CA LEU A 56 -1.13 9.46 2.87
C LEU A 56 -2.44 8.66 2.97
N THR A 57 -3.26 8.63 1.92
CA THR A 57 -4.48 7.81 1.89
C THR A 57 -4.17 6.32 2.08
N LEU A 58 -3.12 5.81 1.43
CA LEU A 58 -2.70 4.42 1.59
C LEU A 58 -2.19 4.11 3.01
N VAL A 59 -1.47 5.04 3.65
CA VAL A 59 -1.05 4.90 5.04
C VAL A 59 -2.27 4.85 5.96
N VAL A 60 -3.23 5.75 5.77
CA VAL A 60 -4.47 5.75 6.56
C VAL A 60 -5.24 4.45 6.36
N PHE A 61 -5.36 3.98 5.12
CA PHE A 61 -5.99 2.70 4.81
C PHE A 61 -5.29 1.52 5.50
N MET A 62 -3.95 1.48 5.48
CA MET A 62 -3.16 0.48 6.19
C MET A 62 -3.44 0.50 7.70
N LEU A 63 -3.51 1.69 8.31
CA LEU A 63 -3.81 1.85 9.74
C LEU A 63 -5.23 1.39 10.07
N ILE A 64 -6.21 1.64 9.19
CA ILE A 64 -7.57 1.15 9.35
C ILE A 64 -7.59 -0.39 9.30
N MET A 65 -6.91 -1.00 8.34
CA MET A 65 -6.82 -2.47 8.22
C MET A 65 -6.05 -3.12 9.38
N LEU A 66 -5.09 -2.40 9.96
CA LEU A 66 -4.38 -2.80 11.16
C LEU A 66 -5.29 -2.76 12.40
N ALA A 67 -6.09 -1.71 12.55
CA ALA A 67 -7.00 -1.52 13.70
C ALA A 67 -8.26 -2.40 13.61
N PHE A 68 -8.74 -2.67 12.39
CA PHE A 68 -9.97 -3.41 12.12
C PHE A 68 -9.71 -4.60 11.17
N PRO A 69 -9.01 -5.66 11.65
CA PRO A 69 -8.70 -6.84 10.85
C PRO A 69 -9.95 -7.58 10.35
N GLU A 70 -11.07 -7.43 11.03
CA GLU A 70 -12.36 -8.01 10.65
C GLU A 70 -12.84 -7.53 9.27
N ILE A 71 -12.51 -6.30 8.86
CA ILE A 71 -12.88 -5.79 7.52
C ILE A 71 -12.15 -6.59 6.44
N ALA A 72 -10.87 -6.90 6.67
CA ALA A 72 -10.06 -7.70 5.75
C ALA A 72 -10.51 -9.16 5.69
N LEU A 73 -11.03 -9.69 6.81
CA LEU A 73 -11.50 -11.07 6.94
C LEU A 73 -12.99 -11.25 6.62
N PHE A 74 -13.74 -10.17 6.44
CA PHE A 74 -15.18 -10.20 6.17
C PHE A 74 -15.51 -11.06 4.94
N LEU A 75 -14.89 -10.76 3.80
CA LEU A 75 -15.13 -11.51 2.56
C LEU A 75 -14.65 -12.98 2.66
N PRO A 76 -13.42 -13.29 3.15
CA PRO A 76 -12.98 -14.66 3.40
C PRO A 76 -13.91 -15.45 4.34
N SER A 77 -14.50 -14.79 5.34
CA SER A 77 -15.42 -15.45 6.29
C SER A 77 -16.75 -15.87 5.67
N MET A 78 -17.18 -15.18 4.60
CA MET A 78 -18.41 -15.47 3.85
C MET A 78 -18.23 -16.53 2.76
N MET A 79 -16.99 -16.87 2.39
CA MET A 79 -16.67 -17.86 1.36
C MET A 79 -16.47 -19.29 1.93
N LYS A 80 -16.78 -19.50 3.21
CA LYS A 80 -16.77 -20.81 3.86
C LYS A 80 -18.05 -21.59 3.58
#